data_AF-A0A2E5X7I5-F1
#
_entry.id   AF-A0A2E5X7I5-F1
#
_cell.length_a   1.000
_cell.length_b   1.000
_cell.length_c   1.000
_cell.angle_alpha   90.00
_cell.angle_beta   90.00
_cell.angle_gamma   90.00
#
_symmetry.space_group_name_H-M   'P 1'
#
loop_
_entity.id
_entity.type
_entity.pdbx_description
1 polymer ?
#
loop_
_entity_poly.entity_id
_entity_poly.type
_entity_poly.pdbx_seq_one_letter_code
_entity_poly.pdbx_strand_id
1 'polypeptide(L)'
;MRTYRVAALALFGVLLFACLFASVPTTAQEPGVGVMQSDDAKNLTYDQNRMYMYGNSDTGAPDTWSMWTHSAANDVNSDDSVGEGNIPGAANQGGGPRTFTWEGTNPVSEPLPIDNSIEIIGKVKLLIYCDLAEQNTCSKQIDIILRLGNRDLGVLTVAEPDAENFYDFQFKVTVDEIPAGETFGLRVSFQKPQSVDGGYTLYLGNGNAYMDIPVVQPYEPTVPGLDGAEYVSPYEQASGYNLADSNSTSLLALIFWAALGVGVFVAGFMFIPPIPMRELAILFTGLGLLVSMLVAPIIAGPVELGKVNPDDPDVWTVDELAQLDERAGSFLGDNFVENYQFKLYVEYDDVYTAKDRGTTISAFGYDEFASIFEDPEVPQRGKEYVQLYFSMFHIDLRPGQAVLADLVIVNSTDSATGQTVLVPIHACMDCTNPDTGATWQVKDVTVTVNGEDSKRFAIQPELIEIIGVDSSWGGYAHGMTALGLLLGGIGFWMSFRQNRDFSDEDEDDWGDEQDEDFEDALDDLEDF
;
A
#
# COMPACT_ATOMS: atom_id res chain seq x y z
N MET A 1 17.66 62.48 -4.13
CA MET A 1 16.43 61.93 -4.76
C MET A 1 16.66 60.96 -5.93
N ARG A 2 17.76 61.04 -6.71
CA ARG A 2 17.97 60.16 -7.88
C ARG A 2 18.41 58.73 -7.53
N THR A 3 19.08 58.52 -6.39
CA THR A 3 19.61 57.22 -5.94
C THR A 3 18.54 56.28 -5.37
N TYR A 4 17.50 56.83 -4.73
CA TYR A 4 16.40 56.06 -4.14
C TYR A 4 15.44 55.44 -5.17
N ARG A 5 15.35 56.01 -6.38
CA ARG A 5 14.54 55.44 -7.47
C ARG A 5 15.19 54.24 -8.15
N VAL A 6 16.51 54.13 -8.10
CA VAL A 6 17.27 53.02 -8.70
C VAL A 6 17.25 51.77 -7.80
N ALA A 7 17.26 51.96 -6.48
CA ALA A 7 17.17 50.87 -5.51
C ALA A 7 15.78 50.19 -5.51
N ALA A 8 14.69 50.96 -5.63
CA ALA A 8 13.33 50.40 -5.70
C ALA A 8 13.07 49.63 -7.02
N LEU A 9 13.67 50.07 -8.13
CA LEU A 9 13.62 49.39 -9.43
C LEU A 9 14.46 48.10 -9.45
N ALA A 10 15.59 48.07 -8.75
CA ALA A 10 16.39 46.86 -8.58
C ALA A 10 15.66 45.80 -7.73
N LEU A 11 14.95 46.24 -6.67
CA LEU A 11 14.19 45.34 -5.79
C LEU A 11 12.96 44.73 -6.50
N PHE A 12 12.25 45.52 -7.31
CA PHE A 12 11.17 45.01 -8.18
C PHE A 12 11.69 44.15 -9.36
N GLY A 13 12.89 44.45 -9.88
CA GLY A 13 13.52 43.66 -10.95
C GLY A 13 13.98 42.28 -10.50
N VAL A 14 14.47 42.14 -9.26
CA VAL A 14 14.84 40.86 -8.66
C VAL A 14 13.61 40.02 -8.32
N LEU A 15 12.50 40.65 -7.90
CA LEU A 15 11.21 40.00 -7.70
C LEU A 15 10.56 39.46 -9.00
N LEU A 16 10.77 40.15 -10.13
CA LEU A 16 10.24 39.74 -11.45
C LEU A 16 11.09 38.65 -12.14
N PHE A 17 12.40 38.61 -11.88
CA PHE A 17 13.30 37.60 -12.44
C PHE A 17 13.16 36.23 -11.74
N ALA A 18 12.67 36.20 -10.50
CA ALA A 18 12.37 34.99 -9.75
C ALA A 18 11.12 34.23 -10.27
N CYS A 19 10.23 34.89 -11.02
CA CYS A 19 9.02 34.29 -11.57
C CYS A 19 9.20 33.58 -12.93
N LEU A 20 10.42 33.50 -13.47
CA LEU A 20 10.67 33.02 -14.85
C LEU A 20 11.30 31.61 -14.98
N PHE A 21 11.46 30.87 -13.87
CA PHE A 21 12.08 29.53 -13.89
C PHE A 21 11.25 28.42 -13.22
N ALA A 22 9.92 28.52 -13.27
CA ALA A 22 9.01 27.47 -12.83
C ALA A 22 8.11 27.04 -14.00
N SER A 23 8.59 26.15 -14.87
CA SER A 23 7.82 25.21 -15.69
C SER A 23 8.64 24.70 -16.87
N VAL A 24 9.05 23.42 -16.88
CA VAL A 24 8.85 22.43 -17.97
C VAL A 24 9.21 21.03 -17.43
N PRO A 25 8.33 20.02 -17.54
CA PRO A 25 8.77 18.71 -17.97
C PRO A 25 8.09 18.29 -19.28
N THR A 26 8.91 17.83 -20.22
CA THR A 26 8.51 17.23 -21.50
C THR A 26 8.23 15.75 -21.32
N THR A 27 7.02 15.33 -21.70
CA THR A 27 6.55 13.94 -21.76
C THR A 27 7.11 13.18 -22.97
N ALA A 28 7.43 11.90 -22.80
CA ALA A 28 7.57 10.92 -23.89
C ALA A 28 6.78 9.66 -23.56
N GLN A 29 5.85 9.29 -24.45
CA GLN A 29 5.11 8.01 -24.46
C GLN A 29 5.84 6.99 -25.35
N GLU A 30 5.85 5.71 -24.95
CA GLU A 30 5.37 4.59 -25.79
C GLU A 30 5.16 3.30 -24.96
N PRO A 31 4.26 2.38 -25.40
CA PRO A 31 3.68 1.33 -24.57
C PRO A 31 4.33 -0.05 -24.78
N GLY A 32 4.37 -0.87 -23.72
CA GLY A 32 4.76 -2.28 -23.77
C GLY A 32 3.75 -3.15 -23.02
N VAL A 33 3.05 -4.00 -23.75
CA VAL A 33 1.98 -4.90 -23.28
C VAL A 33 2.58 -6.18 -22.71
N GLY A 34 2.23 -6.54 -21.48
CA GLY A 34 2.46 -7.87 -20.88
C GLY A 34 1.21 -8.73 -21.04
N VAL A 35 1.38 -9.94 -21.58
CA VAL A 35 0.32 -10.87 -21.97
C VAL A 35 0.08 -11.86 -20.82
N MET A 36 -1.14 -11.91 -20.28
CA MET A 36 -1.57 -12.97 -19.35
C MET A 36 -1.72 -14.32 -20.08
N GLN A 37 -1.34 -15.39 -19.40
CA GLN A 37 -1.40 -16.78 -19.88
C GLN A 37 -2.83 -17.23 -20.25
N SER A 38 -2.92 -18.05 -21.31
CA SER A 38 -4.14 -18.34 -22.08
C SER A 38 -5.14 -19.30 -21.43
N ASP A 39 -6.44 -19.05 -21.68
CA ASP A 39 -7.65 -19.82 -21.32
C ASP A 39 -7.75 -21.25 -21.93
N ASP A 40 -6.69 -22.08 -21.89
CA ASP A 40 -6.84 -23.49 -22.31
C ASP A 40 -7.49 -24.30 -21.18
N ALA A 41 -8.67 -24.87 -21.46
CA ALA A 41 -9.41 -25.74 -20.54
C ALA A 41 -8.64 -27.03 -20.16
N LYS A 42 -7.49 -27.33 -20.77
CA LYS A 42 -6.63 -28.44 -20.32
C LYS A 42 -5.68 -28.05 -19.18
N ASN A 43 -5.47 -26.75 -18.94
CA ASN A 43 -4.56 -26.26 -17.91
C ASN A 43 -5.10 -26.50 -16.49
N LEU A 44 -4.19 -26.79 -15.57
CA LEU A 44 -4.48 -26.90 -14.16
C LEU A 44 -4.53 -25.50 -13.55
N THR A 45 -5.67 -25.15 -12.94
CA THR A 45 -5.88 -23.88 -12.23
C THR A 45 -6.57 -24.15 -10.90
N TYR A 46 -6.72 -23.14 -10.05
CA TYR A 46 -7.49 -23.24 -8.81
C TYR A 46 -8.95 -23.67 -9.07
N ASP A 47 -9.63 -23.02 -10.01
CA ASP A 47 -11.02 -23.34 -10.35
C ASP A 47 -11.16 -24.68 -11.10
N GLN A 48 -10.07 -25.13 -11.74
CA GLN A 48 -10.03 -26.34 -12.53
C GLN A 48 -8.94 -27.30 -12.05
N ASN A 49 -9.05 -27.67 -10.77
CA ASN A 49 -8.04 -28.40 -10.03
C ASN A 49 -8.13 -29.94 -10.14
N ARG A 50 -9.14 -30.45 -10.85
CA ARG A 50 -9.32 -31.88 -11.13
C ARG A 50 -8.60 -32.27 -12.40
N MET A 51 -7.66 -33.20 -12.30
CA MET A 51 -6.99 -33.83 -13.44
C MET A 51 -7.65 -35.16 -13.78
N TYR A 52 -8.11 -35.32 -15.01
CA TYR A 52 -8.70 -36.55 -15.52
C TYR A 52 -7.66 -37.42 -16.21
N MET A 53 -7.86 -38.73 -16.16
CA MET A 53 -6.96 -39.71 -16.75
C MET A 53 -7.52 -40.22 -18.07
N TYR A 54 -6.80 -39.96 -19.15
CA TYR A 54 -7.15 -40.32 -20.51
C TYR A 54 -6.09 -41.25 -21.11
N GLY A 55 -6.43 -41.85 -22.24
CA GLY A 55 -5.55 -42.78 -22.90
C GLY A 55 -6.22 -43.44 -24.09
N ASN A 56 -5.44 -44.15 -24.87
CA ASN A 56 -5.94 -44.88 -26.03
C ASN A 56 -5.20 -46.21 -26.20
N SER A 57 -5.92 -47.18 -26.75
CA SER A 57 -5.40 -48.51 -27.04
C SER A 57 -4.74 -48.56 -28.42
N ASP A 58 -3.71 -47.73 -28.60
CA ASP A 58 -2.91 -47.63 -29.82
C ASP A 58 -2.33 -48.99 -30.28
N THR A 59 -1.74 -49.01 -31.49
CA THR A 59 -1.03 -50.19 -32.01
C THR A 59 0.15 -50.57 -31.12
N GLY A 60 0.12 -51.75 -30.52
CA GLY A 60 1.23 -52.24 -29.71
C GLY A 60 0.79 -53.20 -28.61
N ALA A 61 1.68 -53.40 -27.64
CA ALA A 61 1.36 -54.11 -26.42
C ALA A 61 0.78 -53.13 -25.38
N PRO A 62 0.04 -53.59 -24.36
CA PRO A 62 -0.67 -52.71 -23.42
C PRO A 62 0.24 -51.78 -22.63
N ASP A 63 1.47 -52.21 -22.38
CA ASP A 63 2.53 -51.43 -21.76
C ASP A 63 3.06 -50.29 -22.64
N THR A 64 2.67 -50.25 -23.91
CA THR A 64 3.01 -49.18 -24.86
C THR A 64 1.83 -48.29 -25.23
N TRP A 65 0.65 -48.47 -24.60
CA TRP A 65 -0.50 -47.61 -24.84
C TRP A 65 -0.27 -46.20 -24.29
N SER A 66 -0.67 -45.19 -25.05
CA SER A 66 -0.48 -43.80 -24.68
C SER A 66 -1.49 -43.43 -23.60
N MET A 67 -1.00 -42.88 -22.48
CA MET A 67 -1.80 -42.52 -21.31
C MET A 67 -1.41 -41.11 -20.88
N TRP A 68 -2.39 -40.24 -20.64
CA TRP A 68 -2.13 -38.85 -20.28
C TRP A 68 -3.14 -38.24 -19.31
N THR A 69 -2.75 -37.17 -18.63
CA THR A 69 -3.61 -36.39 -17.73
C THR A 69 -3.72 -34.92 -18.13
N HIS A 70 -4.92 -34.36 -17.97
CA HIS A 70 -5.16 -32.91 -18.03
C HIS A 70 -6.48 -32.56 -17.35
N SER A 71 -6.73 -31.26 -17.16
CA SER A 71 -7.88 -30.79 -16.39
C SER A 71 -9.19 -30.68 -17.18
N ALA A 72 -9.15 -30.74 -18.52
CA ALA A 72 -10.38 -30.71 -19.31
C ALA A 72 -11.23 -31.97 -19.05
N ALA A 73 -12.52 -31.76 -18.83
CA ALA A 73 -13.48 -32.82 -18.50
C ALA A 73 -13.81 -33.78 -19.66
N ASN A 74 -13.38 -33.48 -20.88
CA ASN A 74 -13.52 -34.35 -22.05
C ASN A 74 -12.22 -34.32 -22.87
N ASP A 75 -11.82 -35.46 -23.44
CA ASP A 75 -10.80 -35.55 -24.49
C ASP A 75 -11.31 -36.42 -25.64
N VAL A 76 -11.41 -35.85 -26.84
CA VAL A 76 -11.90 -36.52 -28.05
C VAL A 76 -10.92 -37.57 -28.60
N ASN A 77 -9.66 -37.53 -28.16
CA ASN A 77 -8.62 -38.47 -28.57
C ASN A 77 -8.48 -39.65 -27.60
N SER A 78 -9.21 -39.64 -26.48
CA SER A 78 -9.22 -40.75 -25.53
C SER A 78 -10.25 -41.80 -25.92
N ASP A 79 -9.91 -43.07 -25.70
CA ASP A 79 -10.89 -44.15 -25.66
C ASP A 79 -11.69 -44.04 -24.35
N ASP A 80 -12.92 -44.58 -24.33
CA ASP A 80 -13.74 -44.68 -23.11
C ASP A 80 -13.14 -45.69 -22.10
N SER A 81 -12.45 -46.70 -22.61
CA SER A 81 -11.80 -47.73 -21.82
C SER A 81 -10.75 -48.47 -22.63
N VAL A 82 -9.75 -49.01 -21.95
CA VAL A 82 -8.77 -49.94 -22.50
C VAL A 82 -8.79 -51.24 -21.71
N GLY A 83 -8.46 -52.36 -22.34
CA GLY A 83 -8.53 -53.64 -21.64
C GLY A 83 -7.99 -54.81 -22.43
N GLU A 84 -7.75 -55.90 -21.70
CA GLU A 84 -7.34 -57.17 -22.26
C GLU A 84 -8.13 -58.31 -21.64
N GLY A 85 -8.57 -59.25 -22.48
CA GLY A 85 -9.07 -60.55 -22.05
C GLY A 85 -8.12 -61.68 -22.50
N ASN A 86 -8.21 -62.83 -21.85
CA ASN A 86 -7.48 -64.04 -22.24
C ASN A 86 -8.21 -64.82 -23.36
N ILE A 87 -8.61 -64.13 -24.43
CA ILE A 87 -9.40 -64.72 -25.52
C ILE A 87 -8.56 -65.70 -26.33
N PRO A 88 -9.02 -66.95 -26.55
CA PRO A 88 -8.35 -67.92 -27.41
C PRO A 88 -8.04 -67.35 -28.81
N GLY A 89 -6.76 -67.33 -29.17
CA GLY A 89 -6.24 -66.79 -30.43
C GLY A 89 -5.70 -65.35 -30.38
N ALA A 90 -5.90 -64.59 -29.29
CA ALA A 90 -5.34 -63.24 -29.13
C ALA A 90 -3.82 -63.26 -28.88
N ALA A 91 -3.10 -62.22 -29.33
CA ALA A 91 -1.64 -62.12 -29.19
C ALA A 91 -1.15 -62.09 -27.73
N ASN A 92 -1.98 -61.57 -26.81
CA ASN A 92 -1.64 -61.38 -25.39
C ASN A 92 -2.41 -62.34 -24.47
N GLN A 93 -2.55 -63.60 -24.88
CA GLN A 93 -3.13 -64.65 -24.04
C GLN A 93 -2.18 -65.01 -22.91
N GLY A 94 -2.60 -64.72 -21.67
CA GLY A 94 -1.84 -64.98 -20.46
C GLY A 94 -1.99 -63.86 -19.45
N GLY A 95 -1.76 -64.20 -18.19
CA GLY A 95 -1.65 -63.21 -17.11
C GLY A 95 -0.23 -62.67 -16.98
N GLY A 96 -0.04 -61.72 -16.06
CA GLY A 96 1.23 -61.03 -15.87
C GLY A 96 1.01 -59.64 -15.29
N PRO A 97 2.10 -58.96 -14.87
CA PRO A 97 2.00 -57.60 -14.40
C PRO A 97 1.57 -56.67 -15.55
N ARG A 98 0.79 -55.65 -15.21
CA ARG A 98 0.42 -54.53 -16.07
C ARG A 98 0.73 -53.25 -15.33
N THR A 99 1.22 -52.27 -16.06
CA THR A 99 1.51 -50.94 -15.55
C THR A 99 1.03 -49.93 -16.56
N PHE A 100 0.18 -49.01 -16.12
CA PHE A 100 -0.23 -47.84 -16.88
C PHE A 100 0.36 -46.60 -16.23
N THR A 101 0.97 -45.74 -17.02
CA THR A 101 1.60 -44.51 -16.53
C THR A 101 0.98 -43.33 -17.26
N TRP A 102 0.17 -42.54 -16.57
CA TRP A 102 -0.34 -41.27 -17.06
C TRP A 102 0.67 -40.17 -16.80
N GLU A 103 1.07 -39.48 -17.85
CA GLU A 103 1.91 -38.28 -17.78
C GLU A 103 1.06 -37.06 -18.15
N GLY A 104 1.26 -35.94 -17.47
CA GLY A 104 0.45 -34.75 -17.79
C GLY A 104 0.87 -34.12 -19.12
N THR A 105 -0.10 -33.71 -19.92
CA THR A 105 0.13 -33.14 -21.26
C THR A 105 0.20 -31.62 -21.28
N ASN A 106 -0.24 -30.99 -20.20
CA ASN A 106 -0.35 -29.54 -20.07
C ASN A 106 0.41 -29.11 -18.81
N PRO A 107 1.76 -29.03 -18.89
CA PRO A 107 2.55 -28.56 -17.77
C PRO A 107 2.23 -27.10 -17.45
N VAL A 108 2.31 -26.75 -16.18
CA VAL A 108 2.13 -25.36 -15.74
C VAL A 108 3.28 -24.52 -16.28
N SER A 109 2.98 -23.34 -16.80
CA SER A 109 3.98 -22.44 -17.39
C SER A 109 4.70 -21.58 -16.36
N GLU A 110 4.12 -21.43 -15.17
CA GLU A 110 4.70 -20.78 -13.99
C GLU A 110 4.54 -21.70 -12.77
N PRO A 111 5.36 -21.53 -11.71
CA PRO A 111 5.21 -22.32 -10.49
C PRO A 111 3.79 -22.18 -9.91
N LEU A 112 3.11 -23.30 -9.68
CA LEU A 112 1.75 -23.32 -9.16
C LEU A 112 1.74 -23.80 -7.70
N PRO A 113 1.39 -22.95 -6.72
CA PRO A 113 1.40 -23.33 -5.30
C PRO A 113 0.34 -24.39 -4.96
N ILE A 114 0.68 -25.28 -4.04
CA ILE A 114 -0.18 -26.37 -3.56
C ILE A 114 -0.40 -26.25 -2.05
N ASP A 115 -1.63 -26.44 -1.59
CA ASP A 115 -1.96 -26.53 -0.18
C ASP A 115 -1.63 -27.94 0.36
N ASN A 116 -0.46 -28.07 0.96
CA ASN A 116 0.03 -29.30 1.59
C ASN A 116 -0.72 -29.72 2.87
N SER A 117 -1.65 -28.89 3.37
CA SER A 117 -2.54 -29.28 4.46
C SER A 117 -3.67 -30.19 4.00
N ILE A 118 -3.98 -30.17 2.69
CA ILE A 118 -5.03 -30.96 2.06
C ILE A 118 -4.39 -32.14 1.31
N GLU A 119 -5.00 -33.32 1.39
CA GLU A 119 -4.53 -34.50 0.68
C GLU A 119 -4.97 -34.48 -0.79
N ILE A 120 -4.11 -34.95 -1.70
CA ILE A 120 -4.50 -35.24 -3.07
C ILE A 120 -5.37 -36.48 -3.05
N ILE A 121 -6.62 -36.33 -3.48
CA ILE A 121 -7.61 -37.42 -3.49
C ILE A 121 -7.98 -37.78 -4.92
N GLY A 122 -8.32 -39.03 -5.16
CA GLY A 122 -8.78 -39.44 -6.49
C GLY A 122 -9.28 -40.86 -6.50
N LYS A 123 -9.67 -41.30 -7.69
CA LYS A 123 -10.09 -42.68 -7.93
C LYS A 123 -9.80 -43.13 -9.34
N VAL A 124 -9.59 -44.44 -9.48
CA VAL A 124 -9.43 -45.12 -10.77
C VAL A 124 -10.44 -46.25 -10.86
N LYS A 125 -11.24 -46.28 -11.93
CA LYS A 125 -12.17 -47.37 -12.21
C LYS A 125 -11.51 -48.47 -13.02
N LEU A 126 -11.29 -49.61 -12.38
CA LEU A 126 -10.63 -50.75 -12.99
C LEU A 126 -11.38 -52.03 -12.62
N LEU A 127 -11.99 -52.67 -13.61
CA LEU A 127 -12.61 -53.96 -13.44
C LEU A 127 -11.58 -55.05 -13.73
N ILE A 128 -11.11 -55.74 -12.69
CA ILE A 128 -10.36 -57.00 -12.84
C ILE A 128 -11.36 -58.15 -12.70
N TYR A 129 -11.59 -58.88 -13.79
CA TYR A 129 -12.54 -59.98 -13.85
C TYR A 129 -11.83 -61.31 -14.01
N CYS A 130 -12.32 -62.31 -13.28
CA CYS A 130 -11.74 -63.63 -13.18
C CYS A 130 -12.80 -64.67 -13.52
N ASP A 131 -12.35 -65.83 -14.01
CA ASP A 131 -13.24 -66.97 -14.24
C ASP A 131 -13.92 -67.42 -12.92
N LEU A 132 -15.12 -67.99 -13.02
CA LEU A 132 -15.92 -68.52 -11.92
C LEU A 132 -15.14 -69.53 -11.06
N ALA A 133 -14.18 -70.25 -11.65
CA ALA A 133 -13.32 -71.19 -10.95
C ALA A 133 -12.25 -70.52 -10.06
N GLU A 134 -11.91 -69.25 -10.30
CA GLU A 134 -10.82 -68.52 -9.64
C GLU A 134 -11.27 -67.22 -8.95
N GLN A 135 -12.58 -66.98 -8.81
CA GLN A 135 -13.13 -65.76 -8.20
C GLN A 135 -12.56 -65.44 -6.80
N ASN A 136 -12.12 -66.46 -6.04
CA ASN A 136 -11.57 -66.30 -4.69
C ASN A 136 -10.04 -66.40 -4.62
N THR A 137 -9.36 -66.57 -5.75
CA THR A 137 -7.90 -66.78 -5.82
C THR A 137 -7.18 -65.78 -6.70
N CYS A 138 -7.90 -65.03 -7.54
CA CYS A 138 -7.30 -63.96 -8.33
C CYS A 138 -7.10 -62.69 -7.48
N SER A 139 -5.93 -62.06 -7.62
CA SER A 139 -5.64 -60.79 -6.94
C SER A 139 -6.36 -59.64 -7.64
N LYS A 140 -7.06 -58.81 -6.84
CA LYS A 140 -7.57 -57.50 -7.27
C LYS A 140 -6.71 -56.35 -6.72
N GLN A 141 -5.61 -56.67 -6.04
CA GLN A 141 -4.74 -55.66 -5.48
C GLN A 141 -4.06 -54.85 -6.59
N ILE A 142 -4.04 -53.54 -6.40
CA ILE A 142 -3.30 -52.62 -7.27
C ILE A 142 -2.36 -51.75 -6.44
N ASP A 143 -1.27 -51.33 -7.07
CA ASP A 143 -0.36 -50.32 -6.55
C ASP A 143 -0.53 -49.04 -7.36
N ILE A 144 -0.83 -47.94 -6.66
CA ILE A 144 -1.02 -46.61 -7.22
C ILE A 144 0.18 -45.75 -6.79
N ILE A 145 0.82 -45.10 -7.74
CA ILE A 145 2.00 -44.27 -7.53
C ILE A 145 1.69 -42.86 -8.01
N LEU A 146 1.73 -41.88 -7.12
CA LEU A 146 1.61 -40.47 -7.46
C LEU A 146 2.94 -39.97 -8.03
N ARG A 147 2.88 -39.27 -9.16
CA ARG A 147 4.08 -38.75 -9.85
C ARG A 147 3.97 -37.25 -10.06
N LEU A 148 5.11 -36.57 -10.01
CA LEU A 148 5.26 -35.16 -10.40
C LEU A 148 6.44 -35.06 -11.37
N GLY A 149 6.12 -34.82 -12.64
CA GLY A 149 7.06 -35.00 -13.74
C GLY A 149 7.68 -36.40 -13.75
N ASN A 150 9.01 -36.48 -13.63
CA ASN A 150 9.74 -37.75 -13.61
C ASN A 150 9.95 -38.35 -12.20
N ARG A 151 9.41 -37.72 -11.15
CA ARG A 151 9.61 -38.13 -9.76
C ARG A 151 8.38 -38.88 -9.23
N ASP A 152 8.60 -39.97 -8.51
CA ASP A 152 7.55 -40.68 -7.80
C ASP A 152 7.47 -40.10 -6.37
N LEU A 153 6.31 -39.56 -5.99
CA LEU A 153 6.10 -38.87 -4.70
C LEU A 153 5.61 -39.79 -3.59
N GLY A 154 4.89 -40.85 -3.95
CA GLY A 154 4.34 -41.80 -2.98
C GLY A 154 3.74 -43.03 -3.67
N VAL A 155 3.58 -44.10 -2.89
CA VAL A 155 2.97 -45.37 -3.34
C VAL A 155 1.88 -45.77 -2.36
N LEU A 156 0.72 -46.14 -2.88
CA LEU A 156 -0.41 -46.67 -2.12
C LEU A 156 -0.84 -48.00 -2.73
N THR A 157 -0.89 -49.03 -1.89
CA THR A 157 -1.44 -50.34 -2.27
C THR A 157 -2.90 -50.43 -1.84
N VAL A 158 -3.81 -50.65 -2.79
CA VAL A 158 -5.24 -50.85 -2.53
C VAL A 158 -5.59 -52.30 -2.82
N ALA A 159 -6.07 -53.03 -1.80
CA ALA A 159 -6.26 -54.47 -1.88
C ALA A 159 -7.45 -54.89 -2.75
N GLU A 160 -8.57 -54.17 -2.66
CA GLU A 160 -9.79 -54.46 -3.40
C GLU A 160 -10.51 -53.15 -3.75
N PRO A 161 -11.26 -53.11 -4.87
CA PRO A 161 -12.06 -51.95 -5.22
C PRO A 161 -13.39 -51.92 -4.45
N ASP A 162 -14.10 -50.81 -4.56
CA ASP A 162 -15.47 -50.66 -4.08
C ASP A 162 -16.49 -51.49 -4.90
N ALA A 163 -17.78 -51.36 -4.56
CA ALA A 163 -18.87 -52.07 -5.22
C ALA A 163 -19.06 -51.69 -6.71
N GLU A 164 -18.53 -50.55 -7.15
CA GLU A 164 -18.61 -50.05 -8.52
C GLU A 164 -17.29 -50.22 -9.31
N ASN A 165 -16.30 -50.88 -8.71
CA ASN A 165 -14.95 -51.12 -9.21
C ASN A 165 -14.02 -49.89 -9.21
N PHE A 166 -14.24 -48.94 -8.31
CA PHE A 166 -13.32 -47.84 -8.05
C PHE A 166 -12.26 -48.24 -7.01
N TYR A 167 -11.03 -47.85 -7.27
CA TYR A 167 -9.95 -47.83 -6.29
C TYR A 167 -9.71 -46.38 -5.91
N ASP A 168 -10.18 -45.99 -4.73
CA ASP A 168 -9.94 -44.67 -4.16
C ASP A 168 -8.54 -44.57 -3.58
N PHE A 169 -7.92 -43.40 -3.71
CA PHE A 169 -6.60 -43.12 -3.17
C PHE A 169 -6.51 -41.73 -2.59
N GLN A 170 -5.62 -41.59 -1.60
CA GLN A 170 -5.33 -40.34 -0.90
C GLN A 170 -3.82 -40.27 -0.66
N PHE A 171 -3.20 -39.16 -1.05
CA PHE A 171 -1.78 -38.90 -0.85
C PHE A 171 -1.59 -37.59 -0.11
N LYS A 172 -0.83 -37.65 0.99
CA LYS A 172 -0.26 -36.45 1.61
C LYS A 172 1.08 -36.14 0.95
N VAL A 173 1.20 -34.95 0.37
CA VAL A 173 2.42 -34.51 -0.31
C VAL A 173 3.14 -33.44 0.50
N THR A 174 4.44 -33.31 0.25
CA THR A 174 5.33 -32.33 0.92
C THR A 174 5.98 -31.39 -0.11
N VAL A 175 5.27 -31.09 -1.19
CA VAL A 175 5.74 -30.21 -2.27
C VAL A 175 4.95 -28.92 -2.21
N ASP A 176 5.61 -27.80 -1.93
CA ASP A 176 4.91 -26.52 -1.73
C ASP A 176 4.38 -25.92 -3.04
N GLU A 177 4.91 -26.36 -4.19
CA GLU A 177 4.51 -25.92 -5.52
C GLU A 177 4.76 -27.01 -6.59
N ILE A 178 4.04 -26.90 -7.72
CA ILE A 178 4.33 -27.55 -8.99
C ILE A 178 5.31 -26.66 -9.75
N PRO A 179 6.55 -27.09 -10.03
CA PRO A 179 7.48 -26.29 -10.81
C PRO A 179 6.99 -26.03 -12.22
N ALA A 180 7.39 -24.89 -12.80
CA ALA A 180 7.17 -24.61 -14.22
C ALA A 180 7.71 -25.75 -15.11
N GLY A 181 6.91 -26.21 -16.05
CA GLY A 181 7.23 -27.34 -16.93
C GLY A 181 6.91 -28.73 -16.35
N GLU A 182 6.48 -28.82 -15.08
CA GLU A 182 6.05 -30.06 -14.45
C GLU A 182 4.52 -30.18 -14.34
N THR A 183 4.05 -31.40 -14.07
CA THR A 183 2.63 -31.73 -13.98
C THR A 183 2.45 -33.03 -13.21
N PHE A 184 1.29 -33.20 -12.58
CA PHE A 184 0.97 -34.44 -11.88
C PHE A 184 0.60 -35.55 -12.85
N GLY A 185 1.07 -36.74 -12.51
CA GLY A 185 0.74 -37.98 -13.19
C GLY A 185 0.44 -39.09 -12.19
N LEU A 186 -0.04 -40.21 -12.71
CA LEU A 186 -0.31 -41.40 -11.91
C LEU A 186 0.32 -42.61 -12.60
N ARG A 187 0.80 -43.57 -11.81
CA ARG A 187 1.14 -44.91 -12.32
C ARG A 187 0.37 -45.95 -11.55
N VAL A 188 -0.34 -46.83 -12.26
CA VAL A 188 -1.10 -47.93 -11.67
C VAL A 188 -0.53 -49.25 -12.14
N SER A 189 -0.15 -50.10 -11.20
CA SER A 189 0.39 -51.44 -11.44
C SER A 189 -0.51 -52.51 -10.81
N PHE A 190 -0.78 -53.59 -11.54
CA PHE A 190 -1.60 -54.70 -11.06
C PHE A 190 -1.27 -56.01 -11.78
N GLN A 191 -1.81 -57.13 -11.29
CA GLN A 191 -1.62 -58.45 -11.88
C GLN A 191 -2.84 -58.85 -12.72
N LYS A 192 -2.66 -59.00 -14.04
CA LYS A 192 -3.71 -59.56 -14.92
C LYS A 192 -3.94 -61.05 -14.59
N PRO A 193 -5.20 -61.50 -14.43
CA PRO A 193 -5.53 -62.91 -14.23
C PRO A 193 -5.03 -63.82 -15.35
N GLN A 194 -4.69 -65.08 -15.03
CA GLN A 194 -4.23 -66.09 -16.00
C GLN A 194 -5.35 -66.98 -16.55
N SER A 195 -6.55 -66.95 -15.95
CA SER A 195 -7.69 -67.78 -16.34
C SER A 195 -8.16 -67.50 -17.77
N VAL A 196 -8.76 -68.50 -18.43
CA VAL A 196 -9.20 -68.42 -19.83
C VAL A 196 -10.21 -67.30 -20.07
N ASP A 197 -11.14 -67.09 -19.14
CA ASP A 197 -12.12 -66.00 -19.22
C ASP A 197 -11.74 -64.77 -18.35
N GLY A 198 -10.47 -64.69 -17.94
CA GLY A 198 -9.94 -63.61 -17.11
C GLY A 198 -9.41 -62.43 -17.91
N GLY A 199 -9.40 -61.25 -17.28
CA GLY A 199 -8.92 -60.03 -17.91
C GLY A 199 -9.11 -58.78 -17.05
N TYR A 200 -8.98 -57.62 -17.69
CA TYR A 200 -9.30 -56.34 -17.07
C TYR A 200 -9.88 -55.34 -18.07
N THR A 201 -10.60 -54.36 -17.53
CA THR A 201 -11.06 -53.17 -18.23
C THR A 201 -10.79 -51.94 -17.36
N LEU A 202 -9.92 -51.06 -17.84
CA LEU A 202 -9.60 -49.78 -17.25
C LEU A 202 -10.46 -48.71 -17.93
N TYR A 203 -11.33 -48.07 -17.17
CA TYR A 203 -12.21 -47.02 -17.69
C TYR A 203 -11.54 -45.67 -17.55
N LEU A 204 -11.64 -44.84 -18.59
CA LEU A 204 -10.92 -43.59 -18.72
C LEU A 204 -11.90 -42.40 -18.69
N GLY A 205 -11.34 -41.21 -18.47
CA GLY A 205 -12.03 -39.94 -18.53
C GLY A 205 -12.96 -39.64 -17.35
N ASN A 206 -13.75 -38.59 -17.54
CA ASN A 206 -14.62 -38.02 -16.52
C ASN A 206 -15.65 -39.03 -16.01
N GLY A 207 -15.78 -39.10 -14.68
CA GLY A 207 -16.61 -40.06 -13.96
C GLY A 207 -15.95 -41.41 -13.68
N ASN A 208 -14.84 -41.75 -14.35
CA ASN A 208 -14.16 -43.05 -14.20
C ASN A 208 -12.78 -42.95 -13.55
N ALA A 209 -11.96 -41.99 -13.95
CA ALA A 209 -10.59 -41.87 -13.44
C ALA A 209 -10.13 -40.40 -13.35
N TYR A 210 -9.82 -39.96 -12.13
CA TYR A 210 -9.38 -38.59 -11.85
C TYR A 210 -8.58 -38.48 -10.55
N MET A 211 -7.90 -37.34 -10.39
CA MET A 211 -7.32 -36.86 -9.13
C MET A 211 -7.56 -35.36 -8.96
N ASP A 212 -7.82 -34.96 -7.72
CA ASP A 212 -8.03 -33.57 -7.31
C ASP A 212 -6.75 -33.06 -6.66
N ILE A 213 -6.19 -31.99 -7.24
CA ILE A 213 -4.99 -31.34 -6.74
C ILE A 213 -5.40 -30.14 -5.88
N PRO A 214 -4.92 -29.99 -4.64
CA PRO A 214 -5.26 -28.86 -3.80
C PRO A 214 -4.43 -27.63 -4.20
N VAL A 215 -4.73 -27.07 -5.37
CA VAL A 215 -4.11 -25.83 -5.86
C VAL A 215 -4.50 -24.68 -4.94
N VAL A 216 -3.55 -23.83 -4.57
CA VAL A 216 -3.85 -22.61 -3.79
C VAL A 216 -4.52 -21.59 -4.71
N GLN A 217 -5.48 -20.84 -4.18
CA GLN A 217 -6.14 -19.78 -4.95
C GLN A 217 -5.09 -18.79 -5.49
N PRO A 218 -5.16 -18.41 -6.78
CA PRO A 218 -4.27 -17.39 -7.30
C PRO A 218 -4.47 -16.09 -6.52
N TYR A 219 -3.39 -15.34 -6.40
CA TYR A 219 -3.44 -14.02 -5.80
C TYR A 219 -4.28 -13.09 -6.67
N GLU A 220 -5.41 -12.63 -6.15
CA GLU A 220 -6.18 -11.54 -6.77
C GLU A 220 -5.81 -10.22 -6.07
N PRO A 221 -5.21 -9.25 -6.79
CA PRO A 221 -4.86 -7.98 -6.20
C PRO A 221 -6.13 -7.22 -5.80
N THR A 222 -6.18 -6.77 -4.55
CA THR A 222 -7.35 -6.05 -4.01
C THR A 222 -7.34 -4.55 -4.35
N VAL A 223 -6.17 -4.04 -4.73
CA VAL A 223 -5.91 -2.65 -5.07
C VAL A 223 -5.40 -2.60 -6.51
N PRO A 224 -6.22 -2.10 -7.45
CA PRO A 224 -5.80 -1.97 -8.85
C PRO A 224 -4.71 -0.91 -9.00
N GLY A 225 -3.81 -1.14 -9.95
CA GLY A 225 -2.75 -0.19 -10.33
C GLY A 225 -1.49 -0.22 -9.47
N LEU A 226 -1.36 -1.17 -8.54
CA LEU A 226 -0.09 -1.41 -7.83
C LEU A 226 0.91 -2.22 -8.66
N ASP A 227 0.43 -2.99 -9.64
CA ASP A 227 1.25 -3.80 -10.52
C ASP A 227 1.68 -3.00 -11.75
N GLY A 228 2.99 -2.81 -11.91
CA GLY A 228 3.57 -2.07 -13.03
C GLY A 228 5.09 -1.98 -12.91
N ALA A 229 5.76 -1.69 -14.03
CA ALA A 229 7.19 -1.40 -14.03
C ALA A 229 7.53 0.00 -13.48
N GLU A 230 6.52 0.87 -13.40
CA GLU A 230 6.60 2.22 -12.85
C GLU A 230 5.38 2.41 -11.96
N TYR A 231 5.62 2.81 -10.71
CA TYR A 231 4.58 3.07 -9.74
C TYR A 231 3.99 4.46 -9.96
N VAL A 232 2.66 4.52 -9.99
CA VAL A 232 1.91 5.77 -10.08
C VAL A 232 0.84 5.74 -9.02
N SER A 233 0.75 6.79 -8.20
CA SER A 233 -0.27 6.93 -7.16
C SER A 233 -1.67 6.57 -7.66
N PRO A 234 -2.40 5.70 -6.93
CA PRO A 234 -3.81 5.41 -7.21
C PRO A 234 -4.67 6.67 -7.24
N TYR A 235 -4.30 7.70 -6.47
CA TYR A 235 -5.07 8.95 -6.36
C TYR A 235 -4.78 9.94 -7.47
N GLU A 236 -3.64 9.82 -8.15
CA GLU A 236 -3.38 10.57 -9.37
C GLU A 236 -4.25 10.06 -10.53
N GLN A 237 -4.41 8.74 -10.60
CA GLN A 237 -5.22 8.08 -11.63
C GLN A 237 -6.72 8.16 -11.33
N ALA A 238 -7.10 8.29 -10.05
CA ALA A 238 -8.49 8.31 -9.63
C ALA A 238 -9.20 9.63 -9.96
N SER A 239 -10.45 9.52 -10.43
CA SER A 239 -11.27 10.70 -10.69
C SER A 239 -11.68 11.40 -9.40
N GLY A 240 -11.56 12.73 -9.36
CA GLY A 240 -12.10 13.57 -8.27
C GLY A 240 -11.09 13.95 -7.18
N TYR A 241 -9.86 13.47 -7.28
CA TYR A 241 -8.74 13.87 -6.43
C TYR A 241 -7.96 15.02 -7.08
N ASN A 242 -7.49 15.94 -6.26
CA ASN A 242 -6.58 17.01 -6.68
C ASN A 242 -5.38 17.04 -5.75
N LEU A 243 -4.18 17.09 -6.32
CA LEU A 243 -2.97 17.33 -5.55
C LEU A 243 -2.99 18.76 -4.99
N ALA A 244 -2.67 18.90 -3.71
CA ALA A 244 -2.59 20.18 -3.05
C ALA A 244 -1.38 20.22 -2.12
N ASP A 245 -0.63 21.32 -2.19
CA ASP A 245 0.47 21.60 -1.28
C ASP A 245 -0.05 21.67 0.16
N SER A 246 0.68 21.02 1.07
CA SER A 246 0.45 21.12 2.51
C SER A 246 1.26 22.27 3.13
N ASN A 247 1.13 22.47 4.44
CA ASN A 247 1.97 23.44 5.12
C ASN A 247 3.43 22.96 5.05
N SER A 248 4.39 23.85 4.81
CA SER A 248 5.81 23.46 4.78
C SER A 248 6.70 24.60 5.26
N THR A 249 7.81 24.23 5.92
CA THR A 249 8.77 25.20 6.46
C THR A 249 10.09 25.14 5.70
N SER A 250 10.33 26.12 4.83
CA SER A 250 11.60 26.18 4.08
C SER A 250 12.76 26.70 4.94
N LEU A 251 13.82 25.90 5.08
CA LEU A 251 15.06 26.29 5.76
C LEU A 251 15.67 27.57 5.18
N LEU A 252 15.64 27.72 3.85
CA LEU A 252 16.16 28.91 3.17
C LEU A 252 15.34 30.14 3.54
N ALA A 253 14.00 30.00 3.59
CA ALA A 253 13.13 31.09 4.02
C ALA A 253 13.42 31.50 5.47
N LEU A 254 13.62 30.53 6.39
CA LEU A 254 13.99 30.82 7.78
C LEU A 254 15.28 31.65 7.86
N ILE A 255 16.34 31.23 7.16
CA ILE A 255 17.63 31.93 7.15
C ILE A 255 17.47 33.35 6.59
N PHE A 256 16.72 33.50 5.49
CA PHE A 256 16.45 34.79 4.88
C PHE A 256 15.71 35.75 5.83
N TRP A 257 14.64 35.28 6.48
CA TRP A 257 13.86 36.10 7.40
C TRP A 257 14.63 36.46 8.67
N ALA A 258 15.48 35.57 9.17
CA ALA A 258 16.41 35.88 10.26
C ALA A 258 17.37 37.02 9.87
N ALA A 259 18.00 36.93 8.69
CA ALA A 259 18.90 37.95 8.20
C ALA A 259 18.18 39.28 7.95
N LEU A 260 16.97 39.25 7.39
CA LEU A 260 16.16 40.44 7.16
C LEU A 260 15.77 41.11 8.48
N GLY A 261 15.34 40.35 9.48
CA GLY A 261 14.99 40.88 10.80
C GLY A 261 16.17 41.61 11.45
N VAL A 262 17.37 41.00 11.44
CA VAL A 262 18.61 41.66 11.89
C VAL A 262 18.91 42.92 11.07
N GLY A 263 18.72 42.85 9.75
CA GLY A 263 18.86 43.99 8.85
C GLY A 263 17.94 45.15 9.20
N VAL A 264 16.69 44.90 9.57
CA VAL A 264 15.72 45.92 10.02
C VAL A 264 16.19 46.60 11.30
N PHE A 265 16.72 45.85 12.27
CA PHE A 265 17.29 46.44 13.49
C PHE A 265 18.48 47.34 13.18
N VAL A 266 19.47 46.83 12.44
CA VAL A 266 20.69 47.59 12.12
C VAL A 266 20.36 48.84 11.29
N ALA A 267 19.54 48.69 10.25
CA ALA A 267 19.15 49.81 9.40
C ALA A 267 18.27 50.83 10.15
N GLY A 268 17.37 50.37 11.01
CA GLY A 268 16.55 51.23 11.86
C GLY A 268 17.40 52.11 12.79
N PHE A 269 18.38 51.52 13.46
CA PHE A 269 19.28 52.26 14.36
C PHE A 269 20.34 53.11 13.64
N MET A 270 20.69 52.79 12.39
CA MET A 270 21.71 53.54 11.65
C MET A 270 21.14 54.66 10.77
N PHE A 271 19.95 54.47 10.18
CA PHE A 271 19.44 55.34 9.11
C PHE A 271 18.15 56.08 9.44
N ILE A 272 17.37 55.67 10.45
CA ILE A 272 16.18 56.44 10.86
C ILE A 272 16.65 57.66 11.68
N PRO A 273 16.31 58.90 11.29
CA PRO A 273 16.66 60.09 12.06
C PRO A 273 16.00 60.05 13.46
N PRO A 274 16.48 60.84 14.44
CA PRO A 274 15.87 60.89 15.77
C PRO A 274 14.43 61.42 15.68
N ILE A 275 13.47 60.49 15.68
CA ILE A 275 12.03 60.77 15.72
C ILE A 275 11.47 60.35 17.09
N PRO A 276 10.39 61.01 17.58
CA PRO A 276 9.65 60.51 18.74
C PRO A 276 9.24 59.04 18.53
N MET A 277 9.37 58.21 19.56
CA MET A 277 9.05 56.77 19.55
C MET A 277 9.88 55.89 18.59
N ARG A 278 11.02 56.39 18.09
CA ARG A 278 11.93 55.65 17.20
C ARG A 278 12.26 54.24 17.68
N GLU A 279 12.68 54.11 18.95
CA GLU A 279 13.11 52.83 19.52
C GLU A 279 11.95 51.84 19.58
N LEU A 280 10.76 52.29 19.96
CA LEU A 280 9.55 51.46 19.99
C LEU A 280 9.14 51.01 18.58
N ALA A 281 9.20 51.91 17.59
CA ALA A 281 8.88 51.59 16.21
C ALA A 281 9.82 50.52 15.63
N ILE A 282 11.13 50.65 15.87
CA ILE A 282 12.13 49.67 15.43
C ILE A 282 11.92 48.34 16.18
N LEU A 283 11.72 48.38 17.49
CA LEU A 283 11.53 47.20 18.32
C LEU A 283 10.29 46.39 17.89
N PHE A 284 9.12 47.02 17.78
CA PHE A 284 7.89 46.33 17.41
C PHE A 284 7.91 45.80 15.97
N THR A 285 8.54 46.53 15.05
CA THR A 285 8.68 46.09 13.65
C THR A 285 9.66 44.92 13.53
N GLY A 286 10.84 45.02 14.15
CA GLY A 286 11.86 43.98 14.09
C GLY A 286 11.46 42.71 14.85
N LEU A 287 10.89 42.85 16.05
CA LEU A 287 10.41 41.72 16.85
C LEU A 287 9.20 41.05 16.20
N GLY A 288 8.24 41.82 15.67
CA GLY A 288 7.08 41.27 14.97
C GLY A 288 7.48 40.45 13.75
N LEU A 289 8.41 40.94 12.93
CA LEU A 289 8.94 40.21 11.77
C LEU A 289 9.70 38.93 12.16
N LEU A 290 10.58 38.99 13.17
CA LEU A 290 11.31 37.82 13.64
C LEU A 290 10.36 36.77 14.24
N VAL A 291 9.37 37.19 15.04
CA VAL A 291 8.45 36.22 15.64
C VAL A 291 7.55 35.57 14.59
N SER A 292 6.99 36.34 13.64
CA SER A 292 6.07 35.78 12.64
C SER A 292 6.76 34.93 11.58
N MET A 293 7.96 35.33 11.13
CA MET A 293 8.62 34.70 9.97
C MET A 293 9.78 33.77 10.31
N LEU A 294 10.22 33.73 11.58
CA LEU A 294 11.29 32.84 12.04
C LEU A 294 10.82 31.95 13.19
N VAL A 295 10.36 32.54 14.30
CA VAL A 295 10.04 31.76 15.50
C VAL A 295 8.80 30.90 15.30
N ALA A 296 7.71 31.46 14.77
CA ALA A 296 6.47 30.72 14.58
C ALA A 296 6.62 29.54 13.61
N PRO A 297 7.29 29.67 12.44
CA PRO A 297 7.51 28.53 11.55
C PRO A 297 8.51 27.49 12.12
N ILE A 298 9.51 27.90 12.90
CA ILE A 298 10.41 26.94 13.60
C ILE A 298 9.61 26.07 14.58
N ILE A 299 8.73 26.71 15.37
CA ILE A 299 7.89 25.99 16.32
C ILE A 299 6.94 25.08 15.54
N ALA A 300 6.17 25.63 14.59
CA ALA A 300 5.17 24.91 13.81
C ALA A 300 5.72 23.91 12.79
N GLY A 301 7.04 23.74 12.66
CA GLY A 301 7.62 22.70 11.79
C GLY A 301 8.66 21.88 12.54
N PRO A 302 9.95 22.24 12.47
CA PRO A 302 11.04 21.45 13.04
C PRO A 302 10.87 21.01 14.50
N VAL A 303 10.29 21.88 15.35
CA VAL A 303 10.09 21.55 16.77
C VAL A 303 8.95 20.56 16.97
N GLU A 304 7.84 20.72 16.27
CA GLU A 304 6.70 19.80 16.36
C GLU A 304 7.02 18.44 15.72
N LEU A 305 7.69 18.42 14.56
CA LEU A 305 8.14 17.18 13.91
C LEU A 305 9.12 16.40 14.79
N GLY A 306 10.06 17.10 15.43
CA GLY A 306 11.04 16.47 16.33
C GLY A 306 10.47 15.89 17.64
N LYS A 307 9.16 16.00 17.90
CA LYS A 307 8.50 15.33 19.03
C LYS A 307 8.23 13.85 18.77
N VAL A 308 8.11 13.46 17.50
CA VAL A 308 7.94 12.07 17.12
C VAL A 308 9.31 11.49 16.81
N ASN A 309 9.62 10.36 17.43
CA ASN A 309 10.83 9.62 17.12
C ASN A 309 10.45 8.45 16.19
N PRO A 310 10.82 8.48 14.90
CA PRO A 310 10.52 7.39 13.98
C PRO A 310 11.26 6.09 14.35
N ASP A 311 12.34 6.16 15.14
CA ASP A 311 13.07 4.97 15.62
C ASP A 311 12.41 4.30 16.85
N ASP A 312 11.26 4.79 17.32
CA ASP A 312 10.53 4.17 18.43
C ASP A 312 9.84 2.88 17.96
N PRO A 313 10.02 1.73 18.63
CA PRO A 313 9.44 0.44 18.20
C PRO A 313 7.91 0.42 18.05
N ASP A 314 7.20 1.37 18.66
CA ASP A 314 5.74 1.48 18.55
C ASP A 314 5.29 2.48 17.47
N VAL A 315 6.23 3.16 16.80
CA VAL A 315 6.00 4.05 15.66
C VAL A 315 6.38 3.33 14.38
N TRP A 316 5.47 3.32 13.41
CA TRP A 316 5.66 2.67 12.13
C TRP A 316 5.54 3.69 11.00
N THR A 317 6.47 3.61 10.05
CA THR A 317 6.42 4.37 8.80
C THR A 317 5.88 3.50 7.67
N VAL A 318 5.48 4.16 6.58
CA VAL A 318 4.81 3.49 5.46
C VAL A 318 5.74 2.56 4.69
N ASP A 319 7.00 2.93 4.55
CA ASP A 319 8.03 2.10 3.93
C ASP A 319 8.28 0.80 4.70
N GLU A 320 8.26 0.85 6.04
CA GLU A 320 8.38 -0.33 6.89
C GLU A 320 7.17 -1.25 6.73
N LEU A 321 5.96 -0.68 6.78
CA LEU A 321 4.72 -1.44 6.63
C LEU A 321 4.59 -2.11 5.26
N ALA A 322 5.00 -1.42 4.19
CA ALA A 322 4.94 -1.96 2.82
C ALA A 322 5.86 -3.18 2.62
N GLN A 323 6.92 -3.30 3.42
CA GLN A 323 7.87 -4.42 3.37
C GLN A 323 7.43 -5.64 4.18
N LEU A 324 6.35 -5.54 4.95
CA LEU A 324 5.82 -6.67 5.71
C LEU A 324 4.95 -7.57 4.82
N ASP A 325 5.03 -8.87 5.07
CA ASP A 325 4.18 -9.86 4.41
C ASP A 325 3.07 -10.36 5.34
N GLU A 326 2.01 -10.91 4.76
CA GLU A 326 0.91 -11.53 5.50
C GLU A 326 1.42 -12.79 6.21
N ARG A 327 1.08 -12.96 7.49
CA ARG A 327 1.40 -14.16 8.28
C ARG A 327 0.14 -14.74 8.91
N ALA A 328 0.12 -16.05 9.04
CA ALA A 328 -1.02 -16.73 9.64
C ALA A 328 -1.22 -16.27 11.10
N GLY A 329 -2.38 -15.69 11.38
CA GLY A 329 -2.75 -15.21 12.73
C GLY A 329 -2.30 -13.79 13.06
N SER A 330 -1.81 -13.03 12.09
CA SER A 330 -1.53 -11.60 12.21
C SER A 330 -2.16 -10.82 11.05
N PHE A 331 -2.21 -9.49 11.19
CA PHE A 331 -2.60 -8.58 10.11
C PHE A 331 -1.46 -8.39 9.10
N LEU A 332 -0.26 -8.02 9.57
CA LEU A 332 0.98 -7.91 8.79
C LEU A 332 2.17 -8.31 9.65
N GLY A 333 3.14 -9.03 9.08
CA GLY A 333 4.34 -9.47 9.78
C GLY A 333 4.04 -10.27 11.06
N ASP A 334 4.98 -10.31 12.00
CA ASP A 334 4.82 -11.09 13.23
C ASP A 334 4.22 -10.29 14.40
N ASN A 335 4.24 -8.96 14.31
CA ASN A 335 3.92 -8.07 15.45
C ASN A 335 2.45 -7.63 15.48
N PHE A 336 1.79 -7.50 14.31
CA PHE A 336 0.44 -6.94 14.21
C PHE A 336 -0.63 -7.98 14.53
N VAL A 337 -0.68 -8.40 15.79
CA VAL A 337 -1.67 -9.32 16.35
C VAL A 337 -2.80 -8.57 17.07
N GLU A 338 -3.86 -9.28 17.45
CA GLU A 338 -4.99 -8.69 18.17
C GLU A 338 -4.55 -7.90 19.43
N ASN A 339 -5.12 -6.70 19.59
CA ASN A 339 -4.82 -5.72 20.64
C ASN A 339 -3.42 -5.09 20.58
N TYR A 340 -2.64 -5.31 19.51
CA TYR A 340 -1.40 -4.57 19.30
C TYR A 340 -1.72 -3.10 18.99
N GLN A 341 -1.17 -2.20 19.80
CA GLN A 341 -1.30 -0.75 19.66
C GLN A 341 -0.03 -0.19 19.03
N PHE A 342 -0.19 0.66 18.03
CA PHE A 342 0.92 1.28 17.32
C PHE A 342 0.53 2.65 16.80
N LYS A 343 1.53 3.45 16.45
CA LYS A 343 1.37 4.76 15.85
C LYS A 343 1.83 4.72 14.41
N LEU A 344 0.98 5.12 13.48
CA LEU A 344 1.40 5.38 12.09
C LEU A 344 1.89 6.81 12.00
N TYR A 345 3.13 7.02 11.54
CA TYR A 345 3.69 8.35 11.31
C TYR A 345 3.95 8.56 9.82
N VAL A 346 3.43 9.66 9.27
CA VAL A 346 3.60 10.03 7.86
C VAL A 346 3.93 11.51 7.78
N GLU A 347 5.11 11.83 7.24
CA GLU A 347 5.48 13.19 6.82
C GLU A 347 4.99 13.42 5.39
N TYR A 348 4.60 14.63 5.06
CA TYR A 348 4.13 14.94 3.72
C TYR A 348 4.36 16.41 3.37
N ASP A 349 4.74 16.64 2.12
CA ASP A 349 4.76 17.99 1.52
C ASP A 349 3.48 18.23 0.70
N ASP A 350 2.95 17.20 0.05
CA ASP A 350 1.77 17.26 -0.81
C ASP A 350 0.75 16.20 -0.41
N VAL A 351 -0.54 16.49 -0.64
CA VAL A 351 -1.63 15.56 -0.33
C VAL A 351 -2.71 15.60 -1.40
N TYR A 352 -3.22 14.43 -1.79
CA TYR A 352 -4.39 14.34 -2.66
C TYR A 352 -5.65 14.64 -1.86
N THR A 353 -6.50 15.53 -2.36
CA THR A 353 -7.73 15.91 -1.68
C THR A 353 -8.96 15.65 -2.54
N ALA A 354 -10.01 15.16 -1.90
CA ALA A 354 -11.31 14.95 -2.51
C ALA A 354 -12.45 15.33 -1.54
N LYS A 355 -13.69 15.27 -2.04
CA LYS A 355 -14.89 15.45 -1.22
C LYS A 355 -15.60 14.12 -1.05
N ASP A 356 -15.72 13.66 0.20
CA ASP A 356 -16.59 12.54 0.56
C ASP A 356 -17.60 12.99 1.62
N ARG A 357 -18.88 12.65 1.42
CA ARG A 357 -19.98 12.95 2.37
C ARG A 357 -20.00 14.41 2.87
N GLY A 358 -19.56 15.37 2.05
CA GLY A 358 -19.48 16.80 2.39
C GLY A 358 -18.22 17.24 3.15
N THR A 359 -17.36 16.30 3.53
CA THR A 359 -16.08 16.52 4.23
C THR A 359 -14.92 16.50 3.22
N THR A 360 -13.88 17.30 3.45
CA THR A 360 -12.62 17.14 2.71
C THR A 360 -11.90 15.91 3.26
N ILE A 361 -11.52 15.00 2.38
CA ILE A 361 -10.66 13.86 2.72
C ILE A 361 -9.28 14.07 2.10
N SER A 362 -8.28 13.50 2.75
CA SER A 362 -6.89 13.53 2.33
C SER A 362 -6.39 12.12 2.04
N ALA A 363 -5.57 11.96 1.02
CA ALA A 363 -5.04 10.68 0.60
C ALA A 363 -3.59 10.80 0.14
N PHE A 364 -2.82 9.73 0.35
CA PHE A 364 -1.42 9.62 0.00
C PHE A 364 -1.20 8.51 -1.02
N GLY A 365 -0.58 8.88 -2.13
CA GLY A 365 -0.04 7.95 -3.10
C GLY A 365 1.25 7.31 -2.65
N TYR A 366 1.97 7.88 -1.69
CA TYR A 366 3.30 7.40 -1.28
C TYR A 366 4.31 7.36 -2.44
N ASP A 367 4.20 8.33 -3.34
CA ASP A 367 5.06 8.47 -4.53
C ASP A 367 6.55 8.59 -4.16
N GLU A 368 6.86 9.14 -2.99
CA GLU A 368 8.24 9.19 -2.45
C GLU A 368 8.83 7.79 -2.19
N PHE A 369 7.97 6.79 -1.97
CA PHE A 369 8.33 5.39 -1.76
C PHE A 369 8.12 4.54 -3.01
N ALA A 370 8.02 5.15 -4.21
CA ALA A 370 7.82 4.44 -5.47
C ALA A 370 8.79 3.27 -5.67
N SER A 371 10.07 3.41 -5.27
CA SER A 371 11.05 2.32 -5.39
C SER A 371 10.68 1.07 -4.58
N ILE A 372 9.95 1.21 -3.47
CA ILE A 372 9.46 0.09 -2.66
C ILE A 372 8.25 -0.56 -3.33
N PHE A 373 7.34 0.26 -3.88
CA PHE A 373 6.17 -0.25 -4.59
C PHE A 373 6.54 -0.93 -5.91
N GLU A 374 7.58 -0.48 -6.60
CA GLU A 374 8.10 -1.07 -7.84
C GLU A 374 8.96 -2.34 -7.62
N ASP A 375 9.53 -2.52 -6.43
CA ASP A 375 10.46 -3.63 -6.17
C ASP A 375 9.73 -4.97 -6.12
N PRO A 376 10.03 -5.92 -7.03
CA PRO A 376 9.40 -7.24 -7.02
C PRO A 376 9.84 -8.12 -5.83
N GLU A 377 10.91 -7.78 -5.12
CA GLU A 377 11.33 -8.47 -3.90
C GLU A 377 10.50 -8.07 -2.68
N VAL A 378 9.80 -6.93 -2.75
CA VAL A 378 8.91 -6.45 -1.68
C VAL A 378 7.55 -7.16 -1.77
N PRO A 379 7.03 -7.70 -0.65
CA PRO A 379 5.76 -8.44 -0.64
C PRO A 379 4.58 -7.62 -1.19
N GLN A 380 3.82 -8.19 -2.12
CA GLN A 380 2.66 -7.52 -2.71
C GLN A 380 1.57 -7.21 -1.67
N ARG A 381 1.39 -8.09 -0.69
CA ARG A 381 0.40 -7.91 0.39
C ARG A 381 0.66 -6.68 1.24
N GLY A 382 1.92 -6.43 1.61
CA GLY A 382 2.30 -5.24 2.38
C GLY A 382 1.93 -3.96 1.64
N LYS A 383 2.31 -3.87 0.36
CA LYS A 383 1.96 -2.75 -0.54
C LYS A 383 0.45 -2.53 -0.62
N GLU A 384 -0.31 -3.61 -0.79
CA GLU A 384 -1.77 -3.55 -0.85
C GLU A 384 -2.39 -3.06 0.46
N TYR A 385 -1.92 -3.56 1.60
CA TYR A 385 -2.50 -3.22 2.89
C TYR A 385 -2.20 -1.76 3.25
N VAL A 386 -1.01 -1.26 2.93
CA VAL A 386 -0.69 0.17 3.00
C VAL A 386 -1.69 0.98 2.18
N GLN A 387 -1.91 0.59 0.92
CA GLN A 387 -2.86 1.29 0.07
C GLN A 387 -4.31 1.12 0.53
N LEU A 388 -4.69 0.01 1.16
CA LEU A 388 -6.08 -0.26 1.55
C LEU A 388 -6.46 0.42 2.87
N TYR A 389 -5.55 0.42 3.84
CA TYR A 389 -5.83 0.83 5.22
C TYR A 389 -5.10 2.10 5.65
N PHE A 390 -3.94 2.43 5.09
CA PHE A 390 -3.10 3.51 5.62
C PHE A 390 -2.92 4.70 4.67
N SER A 391 -3.51 4.66 3.49
CA SER A 391 -3.38 5.70 2.45
C SER A 391 -4.39 6.84 2.55
N MET A 392 -5.46 6.71 3.34
CA MET A 392 -6.57 7.67 3.33
C MET A 392 -6.99 8.12 4.73
N PHE A 393 -7.29 9.42 4.84
CA PHE A 393 -7.63 10.11 6.06
C PHE A 393 -8.93 10.90 5.86
N HIS A 394 -9.92 10.68 6.73
CA HIS A 394 -11.21 11.36 6.66
C HIS A 394 -11.16 12.75 7.34
N ILE A 395 -10.12 13.52 7.02
CA ILE A 395 -9.87 14.88 7.49
C ILE A 395 -9.03 15.62 6.44
N ASP A 396 -9.05 16.95 6.49
CA ASP A 396 -8.16 17.81 5.69
C ASP A 396 -6.78 17.92 6.34
N LEU A 397 -5.76 17.30 5.74
CA LEU A 397 -4.39 17.30 6.26
C LEU A 397 -3.55 18.50 5.79
N ARG A 398 -4.01 19.29 4.81
CA ARG A 398 -3.27 20.44 4.28
C ARG A 398 -2.77 21.44 5.33
N PRO A 399 -3.45 21.68 6.47
CA PRO A 399 -2.93 22.59 7.49
C PRO A 399 -1.65 22.12 8.19
N GLY A 400 -1.29 20.84 8.12
CA GLY A 400 -0.11 20.26 8.78
C GLY A 400 1.05 19.94 7.84
N GLN A 401 2.11 19.39 8.42
CA GLN A 401 3.34 18.89 7.77
C GLN A 401 3.53 17.38 7.97
N ALA A 402 2.90 16.81 8.99
CA ALA A 402 2.90 15.38 9.25
C ALA A 402 1.60 14.97 9.93
N VAL A 403 1.35 13.67 9.98
CA VAL A 403 0.19 13.08 10.62
C VAL A 403 0.64 11.89 11.46
N LEU A 404 0.10 11.81 12.66
CA LEU A 404 0.28 10.68 13.58
C LEU A 404 -1.10 10.05 13.81
N ALA A 405 -1.25 8.76 13.54
CA ALA A 405 -2.49 8.04 13.81
C ALA A 405 -2.28 6.98 14.88
N ASP A 406 -3.09 7.03 15.94
CA ASP A 406 -3.10 6.06 17.03
C ASP A 406 -4.02 4.89 16.66
N LEU A 407 -3.44 3.72 16.42
CA LEU A 407 -4.13 2.57 15.85
C LEU A 407 -4.00 1.34 16.74
N VAL A 408 -4.99 0.46 16.64
CA VAL A 408 -4.99 -0.85 17.29
C VAL A 408 -5.50 -1.90 16.32
N ILE A 409 -4.88 -3.07 16.33
CA ILE A 409 -5.33 -4.22 15.56
C ILE A 409 -6.44 -4.94 16.33
N VAL A 410 -7.55 -5.21 15.65
CA VAL A 410 -8.75 -5.81 16.23
C VAL A 410 -9.28 -6.92 15.32
N ASN A 411 -9.99 -7.87 15.91
CA ASN A 411 -10.76 -8.82 15.12
C ASN A 411 -12.03 -8.14 14.61
N SER A 412 -12.25 -8.19 13.29
CA SER A 412 -13.48 -7.77 12.65
C SER A 412 -14.15 -8.98 12.02
N THR A 413 -15.43 -9.18 12.31
CA THR A 413 -16.23 -10.21 11.64
C THR A 413 -17.10 -9.57 10.58
N ASP A 414 -16.92 -9.97 9.32
CA ASP A 414 -17.81 -9.54 8.25
C ASP A 414 -19.18 -10.21 8.42
N SER A 415 -20.21 -9.39 8.64
CA SER A 415 -21.59 -9.84 8.82
C SER A 415 -22.20 -10.57 7.61
N ALA A 416 -21.66 -10.38 6.40
CA ALA A 416 -22.15 -11.01 5.18
C ALA A 416 -21.57 -12.41 4.96
N THR A 417 -20.28 -12.58 5.21
CA THR A 417 -19.55 -13.83 4.97
C THR A 417 -19.36 -14.67 6.24
N GLY A 418 -19.45 -14.06 7.42
CA GLY A 418 -19.15 -14.68 8.71
C GLY A 418 -17.66 -14.96 8.94
N GLN A 419 -16.78 -14.52 8.04
CA GLN A 419 -15.34 -14.64 8.22
C GLN A 419 -14.83 -13.59 9.20
N THR A 420 -13.89 -14.01 10.05
CA THR A 420 -13.22 -13.12 11.01
C THR A 420 -11.80 -12.90 10.55
N VAL A 421 -11.40 -11.63 10.45
CA VAL A 421 -10.09 -11.19 10.00
C VAL A 421 -9.55 -10.12 10.94
N LEU A 422 -8.22 -10.07 11.10
CA LEU A 422 -7.57 -8.99 11.83
C LEU A 422 -7.49 -7.77 10.93
N VAL A 423 -7.88 -6.61 11.46
CA VAL A 423 -7.81 -5.32 10.75
C VAL A 423 -7.48 -4.19 11.73
N PRO A 424 -6.96 -3.06 11.26
CA PRO A 424 -6.89 -1.84 12.05
C PRO A 424 -8.29 -1.36 12.48
N ILE A 425 -8.40 -0.76 13.67
CA ILE A 425 -9.67 -0.36 14.27
C ILE A 425 -10.55 0.52 13.36
N HIS A 426 -9.94 1.39 12.55
CA HIS A 426 -10.69 2.29 11.65
C HIS A 426 -11.42 1.54 10.52
N ALA A 427 -11.03 0.30 10.23
CA ALA A 427 -11.65 -0.58 9.25
C ALA A 427 -12.58 -1.65 9.87
N CYS A 428 -12.67 -1.71 11.20
CA CYS A 428 -13.48 -2.73 11.87
C CYS A 428 -14.98 -2.50 11.68
N MET A 429 -15.68 -3.50 11.13
CA MET A 429 -17.09 -3.39 10.72
C MET A 429 -18.09 -3.63 11.85
N ASP A 430 -17.69 -4.35 12.89
CA ASP A 430 -18.54 -4.76 14.02
C ASP A 430 -18.02 -4.29 15.39
N CYS A 431 -16.96 -3.47 15.39
CA CYS A 431 -16.43 -2.87 16.60
C CYS A 431 -17.35 -1.80 17.19
N THR A 432 -17.11 -1.50 18.47
CA THR A 432 -17.67 -0.34 19.16
C THR A 432 -16.57 0.64 19.50
N ASN A 433 -16.88 1.93 19.41
CA ASN A 433 -15.99 2.98 19.87
C ASN A 433 -15.74 2.82 21.38
N PRO A 434 -14.48 2.68 21.82
CA PRO A 434 -14.16 2.37 23.22
C PRO A 434 -14.54 3.52 24.17
N ASP A 435 -14.55 4.76 23.70
CA ASP A 435 -14.83 5.94 24.53
C ASP A 435 -16.33 6.21 24.70
N THR A 436 -17.11 5.93 23.66
CA THR A 436 -18.54 6.27 23.61
C THR A 436 -19.46 5.06 23.75
N GLY A 437 -18.95 3.85 23.55
CA GLY A 437 -19.73 2.61 23.49
C GLY A 437 -20.70 2.53 22.30
N ALA A 438 -20.64 3.48 21.36
CA ALA A 438 -21.44 3.47 20.14
C ALA A 438 -20.83 2.51 19.11
N THR A 439 -21.65 2.02 18.16
CA THR A 439 -21.16 1.25 17.01
C THR A 439 -20.12 2.07 16.23
N TRP A 440 -18.98 1.46 15.94
CA TRP A 440 -17.94 2.06 15.13
C TRP A 440 -18.46 2.27 13.70
N GLN A 441 -18.33 3.48 13.18
CA GLN A 441 -18.76 3.79 11.82
C GLN A 441 -17.58 3.84 10.89
N VAL A 442 -17.34 2.74 10.18
CA VAL A 442 -16.33 2.66 9.12
C VAL A 442 -16.57 3.76 8.08
N LYS A 443 -15.50 4.47 7.74
CA LYS A 443 -15.46 5.47 6.66
C LYS A 443 -14.78 4.86 5.44
N ASP A 444 -15.51 4.05 4.69
CA ASP A 444 -15.04 3.51 3.43
C ASP A 444 -15.30 4.50 2.27
N VAL A 445 -14.31 4.63 1.39
CA VAL A 445 -14.37 5.46 0.18
C VAL A 445 -14.01 4.58 -1.01
N THR A 446 -14.85 4.61 -2.05
CA THR A 446 -14.56 3.91 -3.30
C THR A 446 -13.62 4.77 -4.14
N VAL A 447 -12.52 4.17 -4.58
CA VAL A 447 -11.53 4.75 -5.47
C VAL A 447 -11.53 3.94 -6.77
N THR A 448 -11.79 4.63 -7.87
CA THR A 448 -11.82 4.04 -9.21
C THR A 448 -10.50 4.32 -9.92
N VAL A 449 -9.73 3.29 -10.20
CA VAL A 449 -8.45 3.36 -10.92
C VAL A 449 -8.59 2.54 -12.20
N ASN A 450 -8.30 3.11 -13.36
CA ASN A 450 -8.41 2.42 -14.66
C ASN A 450 -9.77 1.77 -14.96
N GLY A 451 -10.85 2.27 -14.35
CA GLY A 451 -12.21 1.74 -14.49
C GLY A 451 -12.54 0.60 -13.53
N GLU A 452 -11.63 0.25 -12.62
CA GLU A 452 -11.83 -0.73 -11.56
C GLU A 452 -12.05 -0.04 -10.22
N ASP A 453 -13.14 -0.41 -9.55
CA ASP A 453 -13.51 0.14 -8.25
C ASP A 453 -12.88 -0.68 -7.12
N SER A 454 -12.22 0.02 -6.20
CA SER A 454 -11.69 -0.60 -4.99
C SER A 454 -11.98 0.29 -3.77
N LYS A 455 -12.23 -0.33 -2.62
CA LYS A 455 -12.53 0.42 -1.39
C LYS A 455 -11.23 0.80 -0.67
N ARG A 456 -11.26 1.93 0.04
CA ARG A 456 -10.22 2.40 0.95
C ARG A 456 -10.84 2.69 2.30
N PHE A 457 -10.21 2.26 3.38
CA PHE A 457 -10.69 2.50 4.73
C PHE A 457 -10.02 3.75 5.29
N ALA A 458 -10.74 4.88 5.27
CA ALA A 458 -10.19 6.15 5.70
C ALA A 458 -10.08 6.21 7.23
N ILE A 459 -8.91 6.58 7.74
CA ILE A 459 -8.64 6.79 9.16
C ILE A 459 -9.46 8.00 9.63
N GLN A 460 -10.19 7.84 10.74
CA GLN A 460 -11.12 8.87 11.22
C GLN A 460 -10.41 9.92 12.10
N PRO A 461 -10.91 11.18 12.13
CA PRO A 461 -10.29 12.28 12.87
C PRO A 461 -10.02 11.99 14.35
N GLU A 462 -10.82 11.14 14.98
CA GLU A 462 -10.70 10.79 16.40
C GLU A 462 -9.42 10.00 16.71
N LEU A 463 -8.80 9.41 15.69
CA LEU A 463 -7.57 8.63 15.80
C LEU A 463 -6.33 9.41 15.36
N ILE A 464 -6.50 10.66 14.93
CA ILE A 464 -5.47 11.42 14.21
C ILE A 464 -5.03 12.65 14.99
N GLU A 465 -3.72 12.84 15.08
CA GLU A 465 -3.06 14.08 15.46
C GLU A 465 -2.35 14.67 14.23
N ILE A 466 -2.72 15.91 13.87
CA ILE A 466 -2.04 16.66 12.79
C ILE A 466 -0.87 17.42 13.41
N ILE A 467 0.33 17.17 12.88
CA ILE A 467 1.57 17.76 13.36
C ILE A 467 1.98 18.91 12.43
N GLY A 468 2.55 19.96 13.03
CA GLY A 468 3.11 21.07 12.28
C GLY A 468 2.07 22.05 11.72
N VAL A 469 0.95 22.21 12.44
CA VAL A 469 -0.08 23.19 12.09
C VAL A 469 0.41 24.60 12.40
N ASP A 470 0.17 25.52 11.47
CA ASP A 470 0.53 26.93 11.63
C ASP A 470 0.04 27.52 12.95
N SER A 471 0.95 28.19 13.64
CA SER A 471 0.64 28.82 14.92
C SER A 471 -0.33 29.99 14.75
N SER A 472 -1.45 29.95 15.48
CA SER A 472 -2.39 31.08 15.59
C SER A 472 -1.74 32.37 16.12
N TRP A 473 -0.54 32.28 16.71
CA TRP A 473 0.18 33.43 17.26
C TRP A 473 0.92 34.26 16.21
N GLY A 474 1.15 33.71 15.01
CA GLY A 474 1.73 34.44 13.88
C GLY A 474 0.94 35.72 13.55
N GLY A 475 -0.40 35.66 13.68
CA GLY A 475 -1.28 36.82 13.50
C GLY A 475 -1.03 37.95 14.50
N TYR A 476 -0.74 37.63 15.77
CA TYR A 476 -0.38 38.65 16.76
C TYR A 476 0.96 39.31 16.44
N ALA A 477 1.92 38.53 15.95
CA ALA A 477 3.22 39.04 15.53
C ALA A 477 3.13 39.96 14.30
N HIS A 478 2.27 39.66 13.33
CA HIS A 478 1.94 40.60 12.26
C HIS A 478 1.28 41.89 12.77
N GLY A 479 0.40 41.78 13.77
CA GLY A 479 -0.18 42.94 14.46
C GLY A 479 0.87 43.83 15.13
N MET A 480 1.88 43.24 15.77
CA MET A 480 3.01 43.99 16.35
C MET A 480 3.83 44.71 15.27
N THR A 481 4.10 44.06 14.13
CA THR A 481 4.80 44.70 13.01
C THR A 481 4.01 45.91 12.49
N ALA A 482 2.69 45.76 12.32
CA ALA A 482 1.83 46.86 11.89
C ALA A 482 1.83 48.02 12.91
N LEU A 483 1.77 47.72 14.20
CA LEU A 483 1.89 48.71 15.27
C LEU A 483 3.23 49.46 15.21
N GLY A 484 4.34 48.74 15.01
CA GLY A 484 5.68 49.33 14.88
C GLY A 484 5.79 50.30 13.70
N LEU A 485 5.23 49.93 12.55
CA LEU A 485 5.17 50.81 11.37
C LEU A 485 4.29 52.05 11.61
N LEU A 486 3.15 51.89 12.28
CA LEU A 486 2.27 53.00 12.64
C LEU A 486 2.95 53.98 13.60
N LEU A 487 3.64 53.48 14.64
CA LEU A 487 4.40 54.29 15.58
C LEU A 487 5.53 55.05 14.87
N GLY A 488 6.22 54.40 13.93
CA GLY A 488 7.21 55.05 13.07
C GLY A 488 6.59 56.18 12.23
N GLY A 489 5.45 55.92 11.60
CA GLY A 489 4.71 56.93 10.81
C GLY A 489 4.25 58.13 11.65
N ILE A 490 3.75 57.89 12.87
CA ILE A 490 3.37 58.94 13.82
C ILE A 490 4.60 59.76 14.25
N GLY A 491 5.72 59.10 14.56
CA GLY A 491 6.98 59.76 14.91
C GLY A 491 7.49 60.67 13.78
N PHE A 492 7.45 60.20 12.54
CA PHE A 492 7.79 61.02 11.37
C PHE A 492 6.84 62.20 11.18
N TRP A 493 5.52 62.02 11.38
CA TRP A 493 4.55 63.10 11.29
C TRP A 493 4.74 64.16 12.38
N MET A 494 5.01 63.75 13.62
CA MET A 494 5.33 64.67 14.74
C MET A 494 6.59 65.47 14.44
N SER A 495 7.65 64.81 13.97
CA SER A 495 8.92 65.47 13.59
C SER A 495 8.72 66.45 12.43
N PHE A 496 7.92 66.10 11.42
CA PHE A 496 7.61 67.00 10.32
C PHE A 496 6.78 68.22 10.76
N ARG A 497 5.86 68.03 11.72
CA ARG A 497 5.03 69.12 12.24
C ARG A 497 5.81 70.08 13.14
N GLN A 498 6.66 69.56 14.03
CA GLN A 498 7.56 70.40 14.83
C GLN A 498 8.49 71.23 13.95
N ASN A 499 9.04 70.67 12.87
CA ASN A 499 9.88 71.42 11.94
C ASN A 499 9.12 72.46 11.07
N ARG A 500 7.78 72.44 11.05
CA ARG A 500 6.98 73.51 10.40
C ARG A 500 6.76 74.70 11.33
N ASP A 501 6.60 74.46 12.62
CA ASP A 501 6.38 75.54 13.59
C ASP A 501 7.66 76.42 13.71
N PHE A 502 8.85 75.87 13.48
CA PHE A 502 10.10 76.65 13.41
C PHE A 502 10.34 77.41 12.09
N SER A 503 9.59 77.13 11.01
CA SER A 503 9.77 77.85 9.73
C SER A 503 8.83 79.05 9.58
N ASP A 504 7.82 79.15 10.45
CA ASP A 504 6.82 80.21 10.41
C ASP A 504 7.08 81.30 11.50
N GLU A 505 8.18 81.20 12.27
CA GLU A 505 8.53 82.15 13.36
C GLU A 505 9.62 83.19 12.99
N ASP A 506 10.13 83.23 11.75
CA ASP A 506 11.18 84.20 11.35
C ASP A 506 10.64 85.50 10.72
N GLU A 507 9.33 85.68 10.60
CA GLU A 507 8.72 86.93 10.12
C GLU A 507 7.51 87.29 10.99
N ASP A 508 7.71 87.93 12.15
CA ASP A 508 6.93 89.09 12.64
C ASP A 508 7.22 89.42 14.14
N ASP A 509 8.10 90.42 14.33
CA ASP A 509 7.87 91.65 15.11
C ASP A 509 7.39 91.61 16.59
N TRP A 510 8.33 91.98 17.48
CA TRP A 510 8.24 92.64 18.81
C TRP A 510 7.20 92.22 19.88
N GLY A 511 7.73 91.85 21.05
CA GLY A 511 7.03 92.04 22.33
C GLY A 511 7.57 91.21 23.49
N ASP A 512 8.59 91.74 24.17
CA ASP A 512 8.84 91.73 25.63
C ASP A 512 8.58 90.46 26.49
N GLU A 513 9.64 90.12 27.26
CA GLU A 513 9.68 89.41 28.56
C GLU A 513 9.43 87.89 28.53
N GLN A 514 10.27 87.00 29.07
CA GLN A 514 11.20 87.09 30.20
C GLN A 514 12.16 85.90 30.07
N ASP A 515 13.46 86.18 29.97
CA ASP A 515 14.52 85.19 30.15
C ASP A 515 14.71 84.89 31.64
N GLU A 516 15.06 83.63 31.90
CA GLU A 516 15.98 83.17 32.95
C GLU A 516 15.55 83.37 34.42
N ASP A 517 15.27 82.25 35.11
CA ASP A 517 15.89 81.89 36.41
C ASP A 517 15.13 80.72 37.05
N PHE A 518 15.48 79.49 36.68
CA PHE A 518 15.08 78.27 37.41
C PHE A 518 16.29 77.45 37.91
N GLU A 519 17.50 78.02 37.83
CA GLU A 519 18.74 77.36 38.27
C GLU A 519 19.30 77.89 39.60
N ASP A 520 18.71 78.91 40.23
CA ASP A 520 19.21 79.49 41.50
C ASP A 520 18.45 79.05 42.77
N ALA A 521 17.56 78.04 42.69
CA ALA A 521 16.74 77.59 43.84
C ALA A 521 17.18 76.27 44.48
N LEU A 522 18.33 75.69 44.07
CA LEU A 522 18.75 74.36 44.52
C LEU A 522 20.14 74.28 45.17
N ASP A 523 20.93 75.37 45.21
CA ASP A 523 22.28 75.38 45.80
C ASP A 523 22.38 76.01 47.20
N ASP A 524 21.30 76.55 47.77
CA ASP A 524 21.30 77.18 49.11
C ASP A 524 20.73 76.29 50.25
N LEU A 525 20.87 74.95 50.15
CA LEU A 525 20.44 74.01 51.21
C LEU A 525 21.53 73.05 51.74
N GLU A 526 22.80 73.33 51.52
CA GLU A 526 23.93 72.64 52.19
C GLU A 526 25.08 73.61 52.57
N ASP A 527 24.78 74.68 53.31
CA ASP A 527 25.60 75.21 54.42
C ASP A 527 25.09 76.61 54.86
N PHE A 528 24.56 76.68 56.09
CA PHE A 528 24.07 77.83 56.90
C PHE A 528 22.58 78.20 56.89
#